data_AF-A0A1S3HG55-F1
#
_entry.id   AF-A0A1S3HG55-F1
#
_cell.length_a   1.000
_cell.length_b   1.000
_cell.length_c   1.000
_cell.angle_alpha   90.00
_cell.angle_beta   90.00
_cell.angle_gamma   90.00
#
_symmetry.space_group_name_H-M   'P 1'
#
loop_
_entity.id
_entity.type
_entity.pdbx_description
1 polymer ?
#
loop_
_entity_poly.entity_id
_entity_poly.type
_entity_poly.pdbx_seq_one_letter_code
_entity_poly.pdbx_strand_id
1 'polypeptide(L)'
;MLPLLAVLQGIMRNVKRHKTKTETQENDKNKEEKKKAERPSVRRKVKRQKHEPHIHWDRLCLLVFTVVNVPLLAWNWKHLKQKYLEYMEPEYEFKTFSFDHLSALAQREMNMKKYAYNYSTTHIDKRANLSRQEFTDVYDGAWPVIITDVVPKWGAYHWSKQFLLKYYGKDRITMKAVDGRLDNAESLALPLELYFKHAHEGTFRRWTYVEDELFIPTRPQLRRDVGDCEYLKEDYFQLFPEEVRPWNAMLLWGTPHSRSSLHIDPYNWTGTNAVIKGRKQWKLIPPGQDHLLYVKEGKMSGFPLECYKYNR
;
A
#
# COMPACT_ATOMS: atom_id res chain seq x y z
N MET A 1 -5.46 -20.26 -8.16
CA MET A 1 -4.33 -20.01 -7.24
C MET A 1 -4.89 -19.67 -5.86
N LEU A 2 -4.34 -20.22 -4.78
CA LEU A 2 -4.72 -19.80 -3.42
C LEU A 2 -4.26 -18.35 -3.18
N PRO A 3 -5.08 -17.50 -2.53
CA PRO A 3 -4.69 -16.14 -2.20
C PRO A 3 -3.52 -16.14 -1.20
N LEU A 4 -2.67 -15.12 -1.27
CA LEU A 4 -1.44 -15.01 -0.49
C LEU A 4 -1.76 -14.55 0.92
N LEU A 5 -1.38 -15.34 1.94
CA LEU A 5 -1.43 -14.96 3.35
C LEU A 5 -0.01 -14.80 3.87
N ALA A 6 0.29 -13.64 4.43
CA ALA A 6 1.57 -13.33 5.04
C ALA A 6 1.39 -12.52 6.33
N VAL A 7 2.42 -12.55 7.17
CA VAL A 7 2.57 -11.69 8.34
C VAL A 7 3.80 -10.82 8.13
N LEU A 8 3.65 -9.51 8.30
CA LEU A 8 4.79 -8.60 8.34
C LEU A 8 5.15 -8.31 9.80
N GLN A 9 6.41 -8.54 10.17
CA GLN A 9 6.96 -8.10 11.45
C GLN A 9 8.12 -7.15 11.18
N GLY A 10 8.14 -6.01 11.85
CA GLY A 10 9.19 -5.00 11.70
C GLY A 10 9.82 -4.69 13.05
N ILE A 11 11.13 -4.45 13.05
CA ILE A 11 11.90 -4.02 14.21
C ILE A 11 12.87 -2.91 13.81
N MET A 12 13.04 -1.91 14.67
CA MET A 12 14.01 -0.84 14.40
C MET A 12 15.38 -1.25 14.87
N ARG A 13 16.38 -0.97 14.03
CA ARG A 13 17.79 -1.27 14.26
C ARG A 13 18.65 -0.04 14.11
N ASN A 14 19.79 -0.06 14.80
CA ASN A 14 20.81 0.95 14.64
C ASN A 14 21.57 0.71 13.33
N VAL A 15 21.07 1.28 12.23
CA VAL A 15 21.78 1.26 10.95
C VAL A 15 22.83 2.37 10.99
N LYS A 16 24.12 2.00 11.12
CA LYS A 16 25.24 2.95 10.93
C LYS A 16 25.17 3.49 9.49
N ARG A 17 24.53 4.66 9.29
CA ARG A 17 24.58 5.36 8.01
C ARG A 17 26.00 5.89 7.79
N HIS A 18 26.68 5.45 6.73
CA HIS A 18 27.78 6.21 6.16
C HIS A 18 27.20 7.50 5.57
N LYS A 19 27.39 8.63 6.26
CA LYS A 19 26.95 9.95 5.79
C LYS A 19 27.81 10.40 4.60
N THR A 20 27.19 10.66 3.45
CA THR A 20 27.74 11.51 2.39
C THR A 20 27.32 12.97 2.64
N LYS A 21 28.25 13.90 2.38
CA LYS A 21 28.31 15.28 2.91
C LYS A 21 27.31 16.33 2.34
N THR A 22 26.21 15.94 1.70
CA THR A 22 25.44 16.89 0.86
C THR A 22 24.02 17.22 1.31
N GLU A 23 23.56 16.76 2.48
CA GLU A 23 22.22 17.09 2.99
C GLU A 23 22.31 18.07 4.15
N THR A 24 22.54 19.34 3.83
CA THR A 24 22.23 20.46 4.73
C THR A 24 21.95 21.65 3.85
N GLN A 25 20.81 22.32 4.08
CA GLN A 25 20.30 23.52 3.40
C GLN A 25 19.30 23.29 2.25
N GLU A 26 18.12 22.73 2.57
CA GLU A 26 16.90 23.14 1.87
C GLU A 26 15.66 22.70 2.66
N ASN A 27 15.41 23.33 3.81
CA ASN A 27 14.10 23.23 4.49
C ASN A 27 13.95 24.37 5.48
N ASP A 28 13.93 25.60 4.95
CA ASP A 28 13.43 26.78 5.65
C ASP A 28 12.93 27.76 4.60
N LYS A 29 11.68 27.54 4.13
CA LYS A 29 10.79 28.51 3.45
C LYS A 29 9.58 27.78 2.86
N ASN A 30 8.57 27.53 3.69
CA ASN A 30 7.15 27.61 3.32
C ASN A 30 6.26 27.09 4.46
N LYS A 31 6.04 27.94 5.45
CA LYS A 31 4.92 27.82 6.39
C LYS A 31 4.49 29.21 6.83
N GLU A 32 3.78 29.90 5.96
CA GLU A 32 2.96 31.05 6.35
C GLU A 32 1.80 31.20 5.35
N GLU A 33 0.65 31.64 5.86
CA GLU A 33 -0.65 31.86 5.18
C GLU A 33 -1.52 30.60 4.95
N LYS A 34 -2.76 30.46 5.45
CA LYS A 34 -3.81 31.43 5.79
C LYS A 34 -4.81 30.85 6.81
N LYS A 35 -5.27 31.70 7.75
CA LYS A 35 -6.39 31.46 8.68
C LYS A 35 -7.67 32.19 8.21
N LYS A 36 -8.80 31.49 8.38
CA LYS A 36 -10.18 31.91 8.81
C LYS A 36 -10.90 33.13 8.21
N ALA A 37 -12.19 32.91 7.86
CA ALA A 37 -13.40 33.67 8.28
C ALA A 37 -14.65 32.91 7.79
N GLU A 38 -15.52 32.33 8.64
CA GLU A 38 -16.71 32.86 9.35
C GLU A 38 -18.06 32.82 8.60
N ARG A 39 -19.11 32.40 9.33
CA ARG A 39 -20.51 32.16 8.91
C ARG A 39 -21.36 33.43 9.05
N PRO A 40 -22.56 33.44 8.44
CA PRO A 40 -23.74 33.78 9.24
C PRO A 40 -24.98 32.89 9.01
N SER A 41 -25.86 32.92 10.00
CA SER A 41 -27.15 32.24 10.12
C SER A 41 -28.33 33.21 9.97
N VAL A 42 -29.42 32.84 9.29
CA VAL A 42 -30.77 33.43 9.53
C VAL A 42 -31.89 32.40 9.25
N ARG A 43 -32.94 32.43 10.09
CA ARG A 43 -34.14 31.57 10.15
C ARG A 43 -35.29 31.99 9.19
N ARG A 44 -35.98 30.95 8.68
CA ARG A 44 -37.42 30.72 8.33
C ARG A 44 -38.39 31.89 8.12
N LYS A 45 -39.24 31.74 7.07
CA LYS A 45 -40.72 31.93 7.14
C LYS A 45 -41.45 30.95 6.20
N VAL A 46 -42.56 30.40 6.69
CA VAL A 46 -43.54 29.55 6.00
C VAL A 46 -44.73 30.41 5.58
N LYS A 47 -45.31 30.21 4.39
CA LYS A 47 -46.69 30.62 4.07
C LYS A 47 -47.38 29.63 3.11
N ARG A 48 -48.67 29.42 3.36
CA ARG A 48 -49.61 28.44 2.79
C ARG A 48 -50.12 28.79 1.38
N GLN A 49 -50.63 27.74 0.73
CA GLN A 49 -51.20 27.58 -0.61
C GLN A 49 -52.41 28.46 -0.98
N LYS A 50 -52.63 28.60 -2.30
CA LYS A 50 -53.94 28.72 -2.96
C LYS A 50 -53.94 27.86 -4.25
N HIS A 51 -55.00 27.06 -4.46
CA HIS A 51 -55.45 26.53 -5.76
C HIS A 51 -56.20 27.64 -6.53
N GLU A 52 -56.25 27.69 -7.87
CA GLU A 52 -56.87 26.83 -8.91
C GLU A 52 -56.45 27.36 -10.32
N PRO A 53 -56.91 26.89 -11.50
CA PRO A 53 -57.59 25.65 -11.91
C PRO A 53 -56.86 24.89 -13.06
N HIS A 54 -57.45 23.77 -13.46
CA HIS A 54 -56.99 22.77 -14.42
C HIS A 54 -56.86 23.26 -15.88
N ILE A 55 -55.73 22.95 -16.51
CA ILE A 55 -55.48 23.07 -17.97
C ILE A 55 -55.14 21.67 -18.50
N HIS A 56 -55.68 21.30 -19.67
CA HIS A 56 -55.52 20.01 -20.34
C HIS A 56 -54.05 19.56 -20.49
N TRP A 57 -53.65 18.51 -19.75
CA TRP A 57 -52.25 18.06 -19.63
C TRP A 57 -51.77 17.10 -20.75
N ASP A 58 -52.66 16.42 -21.45
CA ASP A 58 -52.24 15.24 -22.23
C ASP A 58 -51.45 15.57 -23.51
N ARG A 59 -51.66 16.76 -24.10
CA ARG A 59 -50.89 17.21 -25.29
C ARG A 59 -49.62 17.98 -24.93
N LEU A 60 -49.55 18.59 -23.76
CA LEU A 60 -48.34 19.26 -23.26
C LEU A 60 -47.35 18.22 -22.71
N CYS A 61 -47.82 17.13 -22.08
CA CYS A 61 -46.97 16.07 -21.55
C CYS A 61 -46.15 15.35 -22.63
N LEU A 62 -46.71 15.08 -23.83
CA LEU A 62 -45.98 14.46 -24.94
C LEU A 62 -44.93 15.39 -25.59
N LEU A 63 -45.23 16.68 -25.66
CA LEU A 63 -44.31 17.68 -26.22
C LEU A 63 -43.21 18.06 -25.22
N VAL A 64 -43.53 18.12 -23.91
CA VAL A 64 -42.54 18.27 -22.83
C VAL A 64 -41.70 16.99 -22.69
N PHE A 65 -42.27 15.79 -22.83
CA PHE A 65 -41.47 14.56 -22.81
C PHE A 65 -40.44 14.52 -23.95
N THR A 66 -40.79 14.96 -25.16
CA THR A 66 -39.85 14.97 -26.29
C THR A 66 -38.86 16.14 -26.21
N VAL A 67 -39.31 17.35 -25.87
CA VAL A 67 -38.45 18.55 -25.77
C VAL A 67 -37.56 18.54 -24.52
N VAL A 68 -37.91 17.83 -23.45
CA VAL A 68 -37.04 17.72 -22.25
C VAL A 68 -36.17 16.47 -22.31
N ASN A 69 -36.69 15.30 -22.72
CA ASN A 69 -35.87 14.07 -22.71
C ASN A 69 -34.86 14.01 -23.85
N VAL A 70 -35.10 14.60 -25.02
CA VAL A 70 -34.08 14.62 -26.09
C VAL A 70 -32.85 15.44 -25.69
N PRO A 71 -32.97 16.69 -25.16
CA PRO A 71 -31.81 17.39 -24.64
C PRO A 71 -31.28 16.83 -23.33
N LEU A 72 -32.07 16.17 -22.47
CA LEU A 72 -31.53 15.43 -21.32
C LEU A 72 -30.74 14.20 -21.73
N LEU A 73 -31.19 13.46 -22.74
CA LEU A 73 -30.47 12.33 -23.33
C LEU A 73 -29.24 12.82 -24.08
N ALA A 74 -29.31 13.93 -24.82
CA ALA A 74 -28.16 14.53 -25.48
C ALA A 74 -27.16 15.14 -24.49
N TRP A 75 -27.63 15.77 -23.40
CA TRP A 75 -26.79 16.23 -22.30
C TRP A 75 -26.18 15.04 -21.59
N ASN A 76 -26.95 14.03 -21.19
CA ASN A 76 -26.42 12.81 -20.59
C ASN A 76 -25.44 12.11 -21.52
N TRP A 77 -25.67 12.08 -22.84
CA TRP A 77 -24.75 11.52 -23.81
C TRP A 77 -23.48 12.35 -23.93
N LYS A 78 -23.60 13.69 -23.93
CA LYS A 78 -22.46 14.61 -23.93
C LYS A 78 -21.65 14.47 -22.63
N HIS A 79 -22.32 14.33 -21.48
CA HIS A 79 -21.68 14.12 -20.18
C HIS A 79 -21.05 12.74 -20.07
N LEU A 80 -21.71 11.69 -20.55
CA LEU A 80 -21.18 10.33 -20.63
C LEU A 80 -20.02 10.28 -21.61
N LYS A 81 -20.08 10.98 -22.74
CA LYS A 81 -18.98 11.12 -23.70
C LYS A 81 -17.82 11.93 -23.11
N GLN A 82 -18.09 13.00 -22.37
CA GLN A 82 -17.07 13.77 -21.65
C GLN A 82 -16.39 12.91 -20.59
N LYS A 83 -17.17 12.16 -19.80
CA LYS A 83 -16.67 11.23 -18.79
C LYS A 83 -15.92 10.07 -19.44
N TYR A 84 -16.41 9.54 -20.55
CA TYR A 84 -15.73 8.52 -21.36
C TYR A 84 -14.42 9.06 -21.93
N LEU A 85 -14.38 10.32 -22.39
CA LEU A 85 -13.17 10.99 -22.86
C LEU A 85 -12.21 11.36 -21.72
N GLU A 86 -12.70 11.62 -20.50
CA GLU A 86 -11.87 11.70 -19.28
C GLU A 86 -11.32 10.32 -18.88
N TYR A 87 -12.04 9.23 -19.17
CA TYR A 87 -11.60 7.84 -18.97
C TYR A 87 -10.70 7.32 -20.09
N MET A 88 -10.78 7.90 -21.29
CA MET A 88 -9.83 7.66 -22.37
C MET A 88 -8.52 8.32 -21.93
N GLU A 89 -7.58 7.48 -21.50
CA GLU A 89 -6.26 7.93 -21.11
C GLU A 89 -5.70 8.85 -22.21
N PRO A 90 -5.11 10.01 -21.88
CA PRO A 90 -4.36 10.77 -22.87
C PRO A 90 -3.36 9.81 -23.49
N GLU A 91 -3.25 9.79 -24.83
CA GLU A 91 -2.22 9.03 -25.52
C GLU A 91 -0.90 9.33 -24.82
N TYR A 92 -0.40 8.34 -24.08
CA TYR A 92 0.79 8.52 -23.29
C TYR A 92 1.92 8.64 -24.29
N GLU A 93 2.35 9.87 -24.55
CA GLU A 93 3.45 10.17 -25.44
C GLU A 93 4.67 9.44 -24.89
N PHE A 94 5.02 8.32 -25.52
CA PHE A 94 6.18 7.52 -25.15
C PHE A 94 7.41 8.38 -25.41
N LYS A 95 7.86 9.11 -24.39
CA LYS A 95 9.18 9.74 -24.43
C LYS A 95 10.19 8.64 -24.71
N THR A 96 10.90 8.79 -25.82
CA THR A 96 12.01 7.90 -26.18
C THR A 96 13.09 8.06 -25.13
N PHE A 97 13.09 7.14 -24.17
CA PHE A 97 14.11 7.07 -23.13
C PHE A 97 15.30 6.32 -23.69
N SER A 98 16.42 7.02 -23.90
CA SER A 98 17.71 6.37 -24.09
C SER A 98 18.28 6.04 -22.71
N PHE A 99 18.49 4.76 -22.44
CA PHE A 99 19.14 4.29 -21.21
C PHE A 99 20.51 3.73 -21.54
N ASP A 100 21.56 4.35 -21.00
CA ASP A 100 22.89 3.78 -21.08
C ASP A 100 23.03 2.61 -20.10
N HIS A 101 22.73 1.42 -20.59
CA HIS A 101 22.83 0.18 -19.83
C HIS A 101 24.24 -0.07 -19.31
N LEU A 102 25.29 0.31 -20.05
CA LEU A 102 26.68 0.01 -19.66
C LEU A 102 27.11 0.91 -18.50
N SER A 103 26.82 2.20 -18.57
CA SER A 103 27.11 3.13 -17.47
C SER A 103 26.32 2.77 -16.21
N ALA A 104 25.05 2.37 -16.34
CA ALA A 104 24.25 1.93 -15.20
C ALA A 104 24.79 0.64 -14.55
N LEU A 105 25.28 -0.32 -15.35
CA LEU A 105 25.93 -1.54 -14.84
C LEU A 105 27.24 -1.21 -14.10
N ALA A 106 28.08 -0.34 -14.66
CA ALA A 106 29.31 0.09 -14.01
C ALA A 106 29.05 0.83 -12.68
N GLN A 107 28.05 1.72 -12.64
CA GLN A 107 27.64 2.39 -11.41
C GLN A 107 27.09 1.40 -10.38
N ARG A 108 26.33 0.38 -10.82
CA ARG A 108 25.88 -0.70 -9.95
C ARG A 108 27.06 -1.46 -9.35
N GLU A 109 28.04 -1.87 -10.15
CA GLU A 109 29.25 -2.54 -9.64
C GLU A 109 30.00 -1.68 -8.62
N MET A 110 30.13 -0.37 -8.87
CA MET A 110 30.75 0.56 -7.92
C MET A 110 29.94 0.67 -6.62
N ASN A 111 28.61 0.81 -6.71
CA ASN A 111 27.72 0.83 -5.56
C ASN A 111 27.78 -0.49 -4.78
N MET A 112 28.11 -1.60 -5.44
CA MET A 112 28.26 -2.92 -4.85
C MET A 112 29.57 -3.10 -4.08
N LYS A 113 30.64 -2.34 -4.39
CA LYS A 113 31.95 -2.44 -3.70
C LYS A 113 31.88 -2.16 -2.19
N LYS A 114 30.85 -1.45 -1.72
CA LYS A 114 30.66 -1.17 -0.28
C LYS A 114 30.21 -2.38 0.53
N TYR A 115 29.79 -3.45 -0.13
CA TYR A 115 29.30 -4.67 0.47
C TYR A 115 30.43 -5.71 0.51
N ALA A 116 30.86 -6.11 1.72
CA ALA A 116 32.08 -6.91 1.93
C ALA A 116 31.96 -8.38 1.53
N TYR A 117 30.75 -8.91 1.37
CA TYR A 117 30.49 -10.30 1.02
C TYR A 117 30.07 -10.40 -0.45
N ASN A 118 30.46 -11.48 -1.11
CA ASN A 118 30.15 -11.71 -2.53
C ASN A 118 28.67 -12.10 -2.70
N TYR A 119 27.81 -11.09 -2.77
CA TYR A 119 26.39 -11.30 -2.91
C TYR A 119 25.99 -11.57 -4.36
N SER A 120 25.03 -12.48 -4.53
CA SER A 120 24.36 -12.63 -5.81
C SER A 120 23.54 -11.39 -6.16
N THR A 121 23.74 -10.89 -7.39
CA THR A 121 22.98 -9.77 -7.95
C THR A 121 21.75 -10.21 -8.74
N THR A 122 21.56 -11.52 -8.95
CA THR A 122 20.51 -12.12 -9.78
C THR A 122 19.49 -12.94 -8.98
N HIS A 123 19.85 -13.38 -7.78
CA HIS A 123 18.99 -14.16 -6.90
C HIS A 123 19.24 -13.80 -5.43
N ILE A 124 18.28 -14.15 -4.57
CA ILE A 124 18.37 -13.95 -3.12
C ILE A 124 18.82 -15.25 -2.48
N ASP A 125 19.79 -15.16 -1.57
CA ASP A 125 20.28 -16.28 -0.78
C ASP A 125 19.13 -16.94 -0.01
N LYS A 126 19.13 -18.28 0.02
CA LYS A 126 18.19 -19.07 0.81
C LYS A 126 18.98 -19.82 1.86
N ARG A 127 18.68 -19.58 3.14
CA ARG A 127 19.43 -20.14 4.28
C ARG A 127 18.48 -20.90 5.20
N ALA A 128 18.96 -22.01 5.73
CA ALA A 128 18.37 -22.76 6.83
C ALA A 128 19.43 -22.93 7.92
N ASN A 129 19.04 -23.07 9.19
CA ASN A 129 19.94 -23.15 10.34
C ASN A 129 20.95 -21.98 10.40
N LEU A 130 20.54 -20.80 9.94
CA LEU A 130 21.37 -19.60 9.96
C LEU A 130 21.58 -19.16 11.41
N SER A 131 22.84 -18.96 11.83
CA SER A 131 23.09 -18.47 13.18
C SER A 131 22.73 -16.98 13.29
N ARG A 132 22.36 -16.51 14.49
CA ARG A 132 22.10 -15.08 14.71
C ARG A 132 23.34 -14.23 14.39
N GLN A 133 24.52 -14.69 14.76
CA GLN A 133 25.78 -13.99 14.50
C GLN A 133 26.03 -13.86 12.99
N GLU A 134 25.90 -14.95 12.24
CA GLU A 134 26.05 -14.91 10.79
C GLU A 134 25.01 -14.03 10.12
N PHE A 135 23.76 -14.05 10.60
CA PHE A 135 22.73 -13.14 10.12
C PHE A 135 23.13 -11.67 10.31
N THR A 136 23.63 -11.32 11.50
CA THR A 136 24.10 -9.96 11.81
C THR A 136 25.30 -9.55 10.95
N ASP A 137 26.29 -10.42 10.79
CA ASP A 137 27.53 -10.09 10.10
C ASP A 137 27.35 -9.97 8.58
N VAL A 138 26.45 -10.76 8.01
CA VAL A 138 26.29 -10.88 6.55
C VAL A 138 25.03 -10.16 6.07
N TYR A 139 23.88 -10.32 6.71
CA TYR A 139 22.61 -9.93 6.10
C TYR A 139 22.01 -8.65 6.70
N ASP A 140 22.11 -8.46 8.01
CA ASP A 140 21.45 -7.36 8.70
C ASP A 140 21.92 -5.97 8.23
N GLY A 141 20.99 -5.15 7.73
CA GLY A 141 21.28 -3.83 7.17
C GLY A 141 22.17 -3.84 5.91
N ALA A 142 22.58 -5.02 5.43
CA ALA A 142 23.54 -5.18 4.34
C ALA A 142 22.89 -5.81 3.09
N TRP A 143 22.32 -7.02 3.22
CA TRP A 143 21.80 -7.78 2.08
C TRP A 143 20.56 -8.61 2.40
N PRO A 144 19.57 -8.70 1.49
CA PRO A 144 18.39 -9.54 1.70
C PRO A 144 18.71 -11.03 1.75
N VAL A 145 17.96 -11.77 2.57
CA VAL A 145 18.03 -13.23 2.70
C VAL A 145 16.64 -13.83 2.88
N ILE A 146 16.42 -15.02 2.33
CA ILE A 146 15.24 -15.85 2.60
C ILE A 146 15.62 -16.92 3.61
N ILE A 147 14.99 -16.88 4.78
CA ILE A 147 15.22 -17.87 5.85
C ILE A 147 14.10 -18.91 5.81
N THR A 148 14.44 -20.17 5.55
CA THR A 148 13.46 -21.20 5.13
C THR A 148 12.88 -22.02 6.28
N ASP A 149 13.48 -21.97 7.47
CA ASP A 149 13.20 -22.86 8.59
C ASP A 149 12.65 -22.14 9.84
N VAL A 150 12.11 -20.92 9.67
CA VAL A 150 11.43 -20.15 10.73
C VAL A 150 9.93 -20.43 10.73
N VAL A 151 9.23 -20.01 9.68
CA VAL A 151 7.77 -20.10 9.56
C VAL A 151 7.21 -21.52 9.77
N PRO A 152 7.85 -22.61 9.30
CA PRO A 152 7.34 -23.97 9.55
C PRO A 152 7.22 -24.35 11.03
N LYS A 153 7.90 -23.64 11.94
CA LYS A 153 7.84 -23.89 13.40
C LYS A 153 6.71 -23.11 14.09
N TRP A 154 6.06 -22.19 13.39
CA TRP A 154 5.01 -21.34 13.96
C TRP A 154 3.66 -22.04 13.96
N GLY A 155 2.82 -21.76 14.97
CA GLY A 155 1.42 -22.21 14.97
C GLY A 155 0.65 -21.69 13.76
N ALA A 156 0.99 -20.49 13.29
CA ALA A 156 0.42 -19.85 12.11
C ALA A 156 0.63 -20.66 10.83
N TYR A 157 1.65 -21.53 10.76
CA TYR A 157 1.87 -22.42 9.61
C TYR A 157 0.65 -23.31 9.31
N HIS A 158 -0.12 -23.65 10.34
CA HIS A 158 -1.33 -24.48 10.25
C HIS A 158 -2.61 -23.68 10.01
N TRP A 159 -2.55 -22.34 9.93
CA TRP A 159 -3.72 -21.54 9.61
C TRP A 159 -4.31 -21.96 8.26
N SER A 160 -5.64 -22.11 8.26
CA SER A 160 -6.43 -22.45 7.08
C SER A 160 -7.57 -21.45 6.92
N LYS A 161 -8.13 -21.37 5.70
CA LYS A 161 -9.34 -20.58 5.43
C LYS A 161 -10.48 -20.97 6.38
N GLN A 162 -10.67 -22.27 6.61
CA GLN A 162 -11.72 -22.80 7.47
C GLN A 162 -11.53 -22.39 8.93
N PHE A 163 -10.30 -22.48 9.45
CA PHE A 163 -9.97 -22.01 10.79
C PHE A 163 -10.28 -20.51 10.95
N LEU A 164 -9.77 -19.69 10.03
CA LEU A 164 -9.94 -18.24 10.10
C LEU A 164 -11.41 -17.81 9.94
N LEU A 165 -12.18 -18.45 9.06
CA LEU A 165 -13.61 -18.20 8.92
C LEU A 165 -14.40 -18.61 10.17
N LYS A 166 -14.10 -19.79 10.74
CA LYS A 166 -14.82 -20.33 11.89
C LYS A 166 -14.71 -19.41 13.12
N TYR A 167 -13.50 -18.93 13.40
CA TYR A 167 -13.23 -18.18 14.63
C TYR A 167 -13.22 -16.66 14.45
N TYR A 168 -12.92 -16.16 13.25
CA TYR A 168 -12.74 -14.72 12.99
C TYR A 168 -13.51 -14.20 11.78
N GLY A 169 -14.44 -15.00 11.20
CA GLY A 169 -15.16 -14.59 9.98
C GLY A 169 -15.96 -13.30 10.13
N LYS A 170 -16.55 -13.06 11.31
CA LYS A 170 -17.35 -11.85 11.60
C LYS A 170 -16.50 -10.64 11.97
N ASP A 171 -15.22 -10.84 12.25
CA ASP A 171 -14.32 -9.77 12.65
C ASP A 171 -14.02 -8.85 11.49
N ARG A 172 -13.90 -7.55 11.77
CA ARG A 172 -13.56 -6.56 10.75
C ARG A 172 -12.07 -6.62 10.44
N ILE A 173 -11.76 -6.55 9.16
CA ILE A 173 -10.42 -6.30 8.62
C ILE A 173 -10.43 -5.02 7.79
N THR A 174 -9.26 -4.44 7.60
CA THR A 174 -9.00 -3.31 6.70
C THR A 174 -8.29 -3.82 5.45
N MET A 175 -8.78 -3.41 4.28
CA MET A 175 -8.19 -3.75 3.00
C MET A 175 -8.16 -2.56 2.06
N LYS A 176 -7.25 -2.60 1.09
CA LYS A 176 -7.28 -1.76 -0.09
C LYS A 176 -8.02 -2.47 -1.22
N ALA A 177 -8.90 -1.76 -1.91
CA ALA A 177 -9.52 -2.20 -3.16
C ALA A 177 -9.02 -1.32 -4.30
N VAL A 178 -8.58 -1.94 -5.38
CA VAL A 178 -8.02 -1.24 -6.54
C VAL A 178 -8.81 -1.60 -7.77
N ASP A 179 -9.24 -0.57 -8.51
CA ASP A 179 -9.73 -0.71 -9.89
C ASP A 179 -8.92 0.21 -10.83
N GLY A 180 -8.05 -0.40 -11.64
CA GLY A 180 -7.11 0.31 -12.49
C GLY A 180 -5.79 0.60 -11.78
N ARG A 181 -5.48 1.88 -11.60
CA ARG A 181 -4.21 2.35 -11.04
C ARG A 181 -4.22 2.27 -9.51
N LEU A 182 -3.08 2.00 -8.91
CA LEU A 182 -2.93 1.98 -7.45
C LEU A 182 -3.26 3.36 -6.80
N ASP A 183 -3.08 4.45 -7.54
CA ASP A 183 -3.46 5.79 -7.10
C ASP A 183 -4.99 5.94 -6.87
N ASN A 184 -5.80 5.05 -7.44
CA ASN A 184 -7.26 4.98 -7.23
C ASN A 184 -7.65 3.99 -6.13
N ALA A 185 -6.71 3.52 -5.31
CA ALA A 185 -7.00 2.57 -4.26
C ALA A 185 -7.95 3.17 -3.21
N GLU A 186 -9.02 2.46 -2.90
CA GLU A 186 -9.94 2.80 -1.82
C GLU A 186 -9.66 1.92 -0.60
N SER A 187 -9.73 2.51 0.60
CA SER A 187 -9.61 1.75 1.85
C SER A 187 -11.00 1.36 2.34
N LEU A 188 -11.19 0.08 2.62
CA LEU A 188 -12.45 -0.51 3.06
C LEU A 188 -12.24 -1.28 4.34
N ALA A 189 -13.22 -1.20 5.24
CA ALA A 189 -13.29 -2.03 6.44
C ALA A 189 -14.56 -2.90 6.39
N LEU A 190 -14.38 -4.21 6.49
CA LEU A 190 -15.43 -5.21 6.26
C LEU A 190 -15.15 -6.49 7.06
N PRO A 191 -16.17 -7.32 7.34
CA PRO A 191 -15.96 -8.64 7.92
C PRO A 191 -15.05 -9.53 7.07
N LEU A 192 -14.16 -10.29 7.72
CA LEU A 192 -13.20 -11.19 7.08
C LEU A 192 -13.91 -12.22 6.15
N GLU A 193 -15.09 -12.68 6.53
CA GLU A 193 -15.87 -13.61 5.70
C GLU A 193 -16.27 -13.02 4.34
N LEU A 194 -16.51 -11.70 4.27
CA LEU A 194 -16.82 -11.02 3.00
C LEU A 194 -15.58 -10.91 2.12
N TYR A 195 -14.40 -10.72 2.73
CA TYR A 195 -13.13 -10.82 1.99
C TYR A 195 -12.98 -12.20 1.34
N PHE A 196 -13.21 -13.27 2.11
CA PHE A 196 -13.08 -14.64 1.60
C PHE A 196 -14.03 -15.04 0.48
N LYS A 197 -15.18 -14.36 0.34
CA LYS A 197 -16.12 -14.60 -0.77
C LYS A 197 -15.47 -14.23 -2.11
N HIS A 198 -14.75 -13.11 -2.16
CA HIS A 198 -14.15 -12.59 -3.40
C HIS A 198 -12.62 -12.78 -3.49
N ALA A 199 -11.97 -13.38 -2.48
CA ALA A 199 -10.50 -13.47 -2.42
C ALA A 199 -9.83 -14.16 -3.63
N HIS A 200 -10.61 -14.88 -4.44
CA HIS A 200 -10.17 -15.61 -5.64
C HIS A 200 -10.38 -14.83 -6.94
N GLU A 201 -11.08 -13.70 -6.91
CA GLU A 201 -11.57 -12.96 -8.10
C GLU A 201 -10.58 -11.90 -8.60
N GLY A 202 -9.40 -11.79 -7.98
CA GLY A 202 -8.38 -10.82 -8.35
C GLY A 202 -7.91 -10.97 -9.81
N THR A 203 -7.81 -9.83 -10.50
CA THR A 203 -7.33 -9.68 -11.87
C THR A 203 -6.22 -8.63 -11.93
N PHE A 204 -5.54 -8.54 -13.08
CA PHE A 204 -4.52 -7.51 -13.27
C PHE A 204 -5.04 -6.08 -13.04
N ARG A 205 -6.30 -5.78 -13.42
CA ARG A 205 -6.90 -4.44 -13.27
C ARG A 205 -7.60 -4.26 -11.92
N ARG A 206 -8.25 -5.30 -11.41
CA ARG A 206 -9.07 -5.25 -10.18
C ARG A 206 -8.60 -6.24 -9.15
N TRP A 207 -8.20 -5.78 -7.98
CA TRP A 207 -7.69 -6.66 -6.92
C TRP A 207 -7.87 -6.00 -5.56
N THR A 208 -7.85 -6.82 -4.51
CA THR A 208 -7.92 -6.35 -3.13
C THR A 208 -6.74 -6.87 -2.32
N TYR A 209 -6.34 -6.11 -1.31
CA TYR A 209 -5.22 -6.45 -0.46
C TYR A 209 -5.51 -6.04 0.98
N VAL A 210 -5.73 -7.03 1.84
CA VAL A 210 -5.82 -6.85 3.29
C VAL A 210 -4.47 -6.36 3.78
N GLU A 211 -4.50 -5.21 4.43
CA GLU A 211 -3.36 -4.56 5.05
C GLU A 211 -3.85 -4.08 6.42
N ASP A 212 -3.82 -4.97 7.42
CA ASP A 212 -4.40 -4.71 8.74
C ASP A 212 -3.38 -4.87 9.85
N GLU A 213 -2.99 -3.75 10.44
CA GLU A 213 -1.99 -3.67 11.52
C GLU A 213 -2.55 -4.08 12.89
N LEU A 214 -3.87 -4.06 13.07
CA LEU A 214 -4.52 -4.32 14.35
C LEU A 214 -5.00 -5.76 14.47
N PHE A 215 -5.20 -6.46 13.35
CA PHE A 215 -5.88 -7.75 13.37
C PHE A 215 -5.14 -8.79 14.22
N ILE A 216 -3.84 -8.99 14.00
CA ILE A 216 -3.05 -9.97 14.76
C ILE A 216 -2.79 -9.48 16.20
N PRO A 217 -2.32 -8.25 16.45
CA PRO A 217 -1.95 -7.83 17.80
C PRO A 217 -3.12 -7.78 18.78
N THR A 218 -4.33 -7.47 18.30
CA THR A 218 -5.53 -7.44 19.15
C THR A 218 -6.12 -8.83 19.43
N ARG A 219 -5.54 -9.90 18.88
CA ARG A 219 -6.01 -11.30 19.02
C ARG A 219 -4.92 -12.16 19.66
N PRO A 220 -4.96 -12.37 21.00
CA PRO A 220 -3.90 -13.08 21.72
C PRO A 220 -3.57 -14.47 21.15
N GLN A 221 -4.56 -15.21 20.66
CA GLN A 221 -4.33 -16.51 20.02
C GLN A 221 -3.52 -16.37 18.72
N LEU A 222 -3.94 -15.48 17.81
CA LEU A 222 -3.21 -15.27 16.56
C LEU A 222 -1.80 -14.74 16.81
N ARG A 223 -1.64 -13.86 17.79
CA ARG A 223 -0.31 -13.34 18.17
C ARG A 223 0.61 -14.42 18.72
N ARG A 224 0.10 -15.40 19.46
CA ARG A 224 0.88 -16.57 19.93
C ARG A 224 1.22 -17.53 18.80
N ASP A 225 0.27 -17.74 17.87
CA ASP A 225 0.48 -18.61 16.71
C ASP A 225 1.57 -18.06 15.77
N VAL A 226 1.69 -16.73 15.66
CA VAL A 226 2.86 -16.07 15.08
C VAL A 226 4.01 -16.20 16.07
N GLY A 227 4.84 -17.21 15.86
CA GLY A 227 5.95 -17.53 16.74
C GLY A 227 7.08 -16.50 16.71
N ASP A 228 8.11 -16.79 17.51
CA ASP A 228 9.28 -15.93 17.58
C ASP A 228 10.20 -16.10 16.37
N CYS A 229 10.98 -15.06 16.10
CA CYS A 229 12.02 -15.04 15.08
C CYS A 229 13.33 -14.62 15.75
N GLU A 230 14.31 -15.53 15.82
CA GLU A 230 15.61 -15.28 16.49
C GLU A 230 16.30 -14.01 15.97
N TYR A 231 16.16 -13.78 14.66
CA TYR A 231 16.75 -12.65 13.96
C TYR A 231 16.04 -11.32 14.23
N LEU A 232 14.94 -11.30 15.00
CA LEU A 232 14.17 -10.09 15.31
C LEU A 232 14.13 -9.74 16.81
N LYS A 233 14.99 -10.37 17.62
CA LYS A 233 15.01 -10.14 19.07
C LYS A 233 15.47 -8.74 19.49
N GLU A 234 16.27 -8.08 18.67
CA GLU A 234 16.70 -6.70 18.93
C GLU A 234 15.71 -5.72 18.31
N ASP A 235 14.90 -5.05 19.14
CA ASP A 235 13.91 -4.07 18.72
C ASP A 235 14.05 -2.75 19.49
N TYR A 236 14.60 -1.72 18.85
CA TYR A 236 14.74 -0.41 19.48
C TYR A 236 13.44 0.39 19.55
N PHE A 237 12.33 -0.05 18.94
CA PHE A 237 11.03 0.60 19.19
C PHE A 237 10.61 0.49 20.65
N GLN A 238 11.15 -0.49 21.39
CA GLN A 238 10.94 -0.61 22.84
C GLN A 238 11.46 0.60 23.63
N LEU A 239 12.34 1.42 23.05
CA LEU A 239 12.82 2.67 23.66
C LEU A 239 11.81 3.84 23.55
N PHE A 240 10.82 3.72 22.67
CA PHE A 240 9.79 4.74 22.47
C PHE A 240 8.64 4.54 23.47
N PRO A 241 7.85 5.57 23.80
CA PRO A 241 6.59 5.41 24.54
C PRO A 241 5.67 4.40 23.83
N GLU A 242 4.94 3.59 24.58
CA GLU A 242 4.11 2.50 24.03
C GLU A 242 3.09 3.01 23.01
N GLU A 243 2.54 4.19 23.24
CA GLU A 243 1.49 4.83 22.44
C GLU A 243 1.93 5.21 21.03
N VAL A 244 3.25 5.29 20.78
CA VAL A 244 3.82 5.66 19.48
C VAL A 244 4.60 4.52 18.83
N ARG A 245 4.67 3.35 19.47
CA ARG A 245 5.32 2.18 18.88
C ARG A 245 4.48 1.66 17.70
N PRO A 246 5.11 1.33 16.56
CA PRO A 246 4.40 0.60 15.51
C PRO A 246 4.02 -0.80 16.00
N TRP A 247 2.94 -1.34 15.46
CA TRP A 247 2.55 -2.71 15.73
C TRP A 247 3.58 -3.70 15.14
N ASN A 248 3.95 -4.72 15.91
CA ASN A 248 5.02 -5.65 15.56
C ASN A 248 4.57 -6.86 14.72
N ALA A 249 3.29 -6.93 14.34
CA ALA A 249 2.75 -7.99 13.48
C ALA A 249 1.51 -7.50 12.72
N MET A 250 1.60 -7.39 11.39
CA MET A 250 0.52 -6.97 10.51
C MET A 250 0.02 -8.13 9.65
N LEU A 251 -1.29 -8.26 9.51
CA LEU A 251 -1.91 -9.22 8.60
C LEU A 251 -1.88 -8.69 7.17
N LEU A 252 -1.28 -9.47 6.27
CA LEU A 252 -1.27 -9.20 4.84
C LEU A 252 -1.99 -10.32 4.10
N TRP A 253 -3.05 -9.98 3.34
CA TRP A 253 -3.78 -10.96 2.54
C TRP A 253 -4.18 -10.43 1.18
N GLY A 254 -3.49 -10.89 0.14
CA GLY A 254 -3.70 -10.46 -1.24
C GLY A 254 -4.52 -11.43 -2.09
N THR A 255 -5.43 -10.89 -2.90
CA THR A 255 -6.01 -11.64 -4.03
C THR A 255 -4.97 -11.84 -5.14
N PRO A 256 -5.23 -12.70 -6.15
CA PRO A 256 -4.35 -12.79 -7.32
C PRO A 256 -4.09 -11.41 -7.93
N HIS A 257 -2.86 -11.19 -8.37
CA HIS A 257 -2.36 -9.91 -8.89
C HIS A 257 -2.29 -8.75 -7.88
N SER A 258 -2.73 -8.88 -6.62
CA SER A 258 -2.48 -7.82 -5.64
C SER A 258 -0.98 -7.49 -5.52
N ARG A 259 -0.65 -6.21 -5.32
CA ARG A 259 0.73 -5.74 -5.35
C ARG A 259 0.90 -4.45 -4.53
N SER A 260 2.10 -4.26 -3.97
CA SER A 260 2.51 -2.99 -3.38
C SER A 260 3.38 -2.21 -4.36
N SER A 261 3.36 -0.89 -4.30
CA SER A 261 4.34 -0.08 -5.04
C SER A 261 5.74 -0.31 -4.49
N LEU A 262 6.76 0.04 -5.27
CA LEU A 262 8.12 0.14 -4.75
C LEU A 262 8.16 1.19 -3.62
N HIS A 263 8.81 0.89 -2.50
CA HIS A 263 8.95 1.81 -1.37
C HIS A 263 10.19 1.43 -0.57
N ILE A 264 10.69 2.40 0.22
CA ILE A 264 11.54 2.11 1.37
C ILE A 264 10.62 2.10 2.59
N ASP A 265 10.81 1.12 3.45
CA ASP A 265 10.04 1.02 4.67
C ASP A 265 10.28 2.24 5.60
N PRO A 266 9.25 2.69 6.32
CA PRO A 266 9.39 3.77 7.31
C PRO A 266 10.45 3.44 8.37
N TYR A 267 11.05 4.49 8.96
CA TYR A 267 12.06 4.38 10.03
C TYR A 267 13.34 3.61 9.67
N ASN A 268 13.55 3.24 8.39
CA ASN A 268 14.62 2.33 7.98
C ASN A 268 14.65 1.04 8.83
N TRP A 269 13.49 0.57 9.28
CA TRP A 269 13.41 -0.65 10.08
C TRP A 269 13.80 -1.88 9.24
N THR A 270 14.20 -2.96 9.90
CA THR A 270 14.38 -4.25 9.20
C THR A 270 13.03 -4.93 9.15
N GLY A 271 12.33 -4.79 8.02
CA GLY A 271 11.05 -5.46 7.79
C GLY A 271 11.23 -6.93 7.41
N THR A 272 10.47 -7.82 8.04
CA THR A 272 10.40 -9.25 7.69
C THR A 272 9.00 -9.61 7.21
N ASN A 273 8.93 -10.40 6.13
CA ASN A 273 7.69 -10.88 5.59
C ASN A 273 7.65 -12.41 5.65
N ALA A 274 6.84 -12.93 6.57
CA ALA A 274 6.59 -14.35 6.73
C ALA A 274 5.44 -14.79 5.83
N VAL A 275 5.75 -15.45 4.72
CA VAL A 275 4.72 -16.03 3.83
C VAL A 275 4.20 -17.33 4.43
N ILE A 276 2.93 -17.34 4.85
CA ILE A 276 2.28 -18.49 5.48
C ILE A 276 1.64 -19.41 4.43
N LYS A 277 0.93 -18.82 3.46
CA LYS A 277 0.29 -19.54 2.34
C LYS A 277 0.42 -18.76 1.04
N GLY A 278 0.55 -19.46 -0.09
CA GLY A 278 0.62 -18.84 -1.41
C GLY A 278 2.04 -18.47 -1.83
N ARG A 279 2.16 -17.53 -2.78
CA ARG A 279 3.45 -17.09 -3.34
C ARG A 279 3.47 -15.57 -3.51
N LYS A 280 4.57 -14.95 -3.11
CA LYS A 280 4.83 -13.51 -3.29
C LYS A 280 6.07 -13.34 -4.16
N GLN A 281 5.98 -12.48 -5.17
CA GLN A 281 7.14 -12.08 -5.96
C GLN A 281 7.71 -10.78 -5.42
N TRP A 282 9.03 -10.73 -5.26
CA TRP A 282 9.74 -9.56 -4.77
C TRP A 282 10.65 -8.99 -5.86
N LYS A 283 10.76 -7.67 -5.88
CA LYS A 283 11.79 -6.93 -6.62
C LYS A 283 12.46 -6.01 -5.59
N LEU A 284 13.74 -6.21 -5.37
CA LEU A 284 14.55 -5.44 -4.42
C LEU A 284 15.59 -4.68 -5.23
N ILE A 285 15.77 -3.40 -4.92
CA ILE A 285 16.69 -2.51 -5.63
C ILE A 285 17.64 -1.92 -4.59
N PRO A 286 18.98 -2.10 -4.75
CA PRO A 286 19.94 -1.52 -3.84
C PRO A 286 19.83 0.00 -3.78
N PRO A 287 20.03 0.62 -2.60
CA PRO A 287 19.93 2.07 -2.43
C PRO A 287 21.00 2.83 -3.23
N GLY A 288 20.72 4.10 -3.58
CA GLY A 288 21.63 4.96 -4.34
C GLY A 288 21.36 4.97 -5.85
N GLN A 289 20.18 4.53 -6.26
CA GLN A 289 19.74 4.47 -7.67
C GLN A 289 18.43 5.23 -7.89
N ASP A 290 18.09 6.12 -6.95
CA ASP A 290 16.78 6.80 -6.85
C ASP A 290 16.43 7.61 -8.10
N HIS A 291 17.44 8.20 -8.74
CA HIS A 291 17.34 8.91 -10.02
C HIS A 291 16.82 8.04 -11.18
N LEU A 292 16.86 6.71 -11.04
CA LEU A 292 16.34 5.74 -12.02
C LEU A 292 14.92 5.25 -11.71
N LEU A 293 14.32 5.67 -10.59
CA LEU A 293 13.14 5.00 -10.00
C LEU A 293 11.85 5.81 -10.04
N TYR A 294 11.70 6.77 -10.97
CA TYR A 294 10.49 7.60 -11.13
C TYR A 294 9.95 8.12 -9.78
N VAL A 295 10.84 8.63 -8.93
CA VAL A 295 10.46 9.25 -7.65
C VAL A 295 9.59 10.47 -7.97
N LYS A 296 8.37 10.54 -7.41
CA LYS A 296 7.56 11.77 -7.52
C LYS A 296 8.22 12.81 -6.62
N GLU A 297 8.71 13.88 -7.23
CA GLU A 297 9.35 15.00 -6.53
C GLU A 297 8.44 15.52 -5.40
N GLY A 298 9.00 15.69 -4.21
CA GLY A 298 8.27 16.12 -3.01
C GLY A 298 7.28 15.12 -2.40
N LYS A 299 7.10 13.91 -2.96
CA LYS A 299 6.16 12.91 -2.42
C LYS A 299 6.81 12.09 -1.30
N MET A 300 6.52 12.45 -0.07
CA MET A 300 6.97 11.76 1.14
C MET A 300 6.00 10.64 1.56
N SER A 301 6.48 9.75 2.43
CA SER A 301 5.70 8.62 2.96
C SER A 301 4.53 9.02 3.86
N GLY A 302 4.57 10.22 4.45
CA GLY A 302 3.57 10.72 5.40
C GLY A 302 3.71 10.19 6.82
N PHE A 303 4.78 9.44 7.13
CA PHE A 303 5.11 9.02 8.49
C PHE A 303 5.90 10.11 9.25
N PRO A 304 5.90 10.08 10.60
CA PRO A 304 6.71 10.98 11.43
C PRO A 304 8.21 11.02 11.06
N LEU A 305 8.80 9.89 10.65
CA LEU A 305 10.09 9.88 9.98
C LEU A 305 9.91 9.84 8.46
N GLU A 306 10.42 10.87 7.82
CA GLU A 306 10.40 11.04 6.38
C GLU A 306 11.12 9.89 5.65
N CYS A 307 10.41 9.22 4.74
CA CYS A 307 11.03 8.31 3.78
C CYS A 307 10.44 8.50 2.37
N TYR A 308 11.22 8.16 1.34
CA TYR A 308 10.83 8.30 -0.05
C TYR A 308 9.81 7.24 -0.46
N LYS A 309 8.77 7.67 -1.19
CA LYS A 309 7.78 6.77 -1.79
C LYS A 309 7.95 6.72 -3.31
N TYR A 310 8.52 5.63 -3.80
CA TYR A 310 8.64 5.36 -5.23
C TYR A 310 7.26 4.99 -5.80
N ASN A 311 6.94 5.44 -7.02
CA ASN A 311 5.70 5.03 -7.67
C ASN A 311 6.02 4.18 -8.90
N ARG A 312 5.11 3.26 -9.21
CA ARG A 312 4.78 2.90 -10.58
C ARG A 312 3.29 3.04 -10.76
#